data_AF-A0A8B6LK49-F1
#
_entry.id   AF-A0A8B6LK49-F1
#
_cell.length_a   1.000
_cell.length_b   1.000
_cell.length_c   1.000
_cell.angle_alpha   90.00
_cell.angle_beta   90.00
_cell.angle_gamma   90.00
#
_symmetry.space_group_name_H-M   'P 1'
#
loop_
_entity.id
_entity.type
_entity.pdbx_description
1 polymer ?
#
loop_
_entity_poly.entity_id
_entity_poly.type
_entity_poly.pdbx_seq_one_letter_code
_entity_poly.pdbx_strand_id
1 'polypeptide(L)'
;MKNRRNFLSGAGAITGAMAAASVSQVAMAALPEPVLQTRPDTMPPLTPPTGRPYNPVVTLNGWTLPWRMNGGVKEFHLVAEPVVREMAPGFKAHLWGYNGQSPGPTIEVVEGDRVRIFVTNRLPEHTSIHWHGQRLPNGMDGVTGLTQPPIQPGKTFVYEFVARRPGTFMYHPHADEMTQMAMGMMGFWVTHPKGKHPLIAEVDRDFVFLLNAYDIEPGSATPKIMTMLDFNLWSWNSRVFPGIDSLNVRQNDKVRVRIGNLTMTNHPMHLHGHEFLVTGTDGGPTPRSARWYEVTTDVAVGQMRQIEFLADEEGDWAFHCHKSHHTMNAMGHEVPTMIGVDHRDVVKKIANLVPDYMVMGERGMADMGEMEMPVPDNTARMMTGEGPFGSVEMGGMFSVVKVRKGQKPGDYANPGWFRHPPGTSAYELDAPPPEPPRSRGAGAAAMPAQNMAAESIEVQVRKPVGHSEH
;
A
#
# COMPACT_ATOMS: atom_id res chain seq x y z
N MET A 1 -70.56 37.66 29.13
CA MET A 1 -70.16 36.35 29.70
C MET A 1 -68.99 35.80 28.89
N LYS A 2 -67.88 35.54 29.58
CA LYS A 2 -66.64 34.79 29.23
C LYS A 2 -65.95 35.10 27.88
N ASN A 3 -65.15 36.17 27.87
CA ASN A 3 -64.13 36.47 26.87
C ASN A 3 -62.73 36.09 27.45
N ARG A 4 -61.99 35.19 26.78
CA ARG A 4 -60.72 34.62 27.27
C ARG A 4 -59.56 35.59 27.01
N ARG A 5 -59.27 36.40 28.03
CA ARG A 5 -58.00 37.11 28.26
C ARG A 5 -56.83 36.13 28.42
N ASN A 6 -55.64 36.66 28.12
CA ASN A 6 -54.28 36.15 28.40
C ASN A 6 -53.53 35.46 27.25
N PHE A 7 -53.17 36.23 26.21
CA PHE A 7 -52.10 35.81 25.29
C PHE A 7 -51.02 36.88 25.02
N LEU A 8 -51.03 38.03 25.71
CA LEU A 8 -50.01 39.07 25.50
C LEU A 8 -49.55 39.70 26.82
N SER A 9 -48.65 39.01 27.52
CA SER A 9 -47.74 39.62 28.51
C SER A 9 -46.64 38.61 28.87
N GLY A 10 -45.56 38.63 28.09
CA GLY A 10 -44.38 37.77 28.30
C GLY A 10 -43.19 38.18 27.44
N ALA A 11 -43.10 39.48 27.08
CA ALA A 11 -41.89 40.05 26.51
C ALA A 11 -41.00 40.53 27.66
N GLY A 12 -40.19 39.63 28.20
CA GLY A 12 -39.27 39.95 29.30
C GLY A 12 -38.62 38.70 29.87
N ALA A 13 -37.30 38.60 29.66
CA ALA A 13 -36.37 37.66 30.29
C ALA A 13 -36.41 36.18 29.83
N ILE A 14 -35.79 35.91 28.67
CA ILE A 14 -34.91 34.74 28.52
C ILE A 14 -33.59 35.22 27.91
N THR A 15 -32.77 35.84 28.76
CA THR A 15 -31.33 35.99 28.54
C THR A 15 -30.68 34.67 28.93
N GLY A 16 -30.51 33.78 27.94
CA GLY A 16 -29.84 32.50 28.10
C GLY A 16 -29.06 32.17 26.82
N ALA A 17 -27.77 32.48 26.86
CA ALA A 17 -26.77 32.32 25.80
C ALA A 17 -26.99 31.15 24.82
N MET A 18 -27.45 31.46 23.60
CA MET A 18 -27.09 30.68 22.42
C MET A 18 -25.84 31.32 21.82
N ALA A 19 -24.67 30.92 22.31
CA ALA A 19 -23.42 31.11 21.60
C ALA A 19 -23.41 30.15 20.40
N ALA A 20 -24.14 30.50 19.35
CA ALA A 20 -23.84 29.98 18.03
C ALA A 20 -22.42 30.44 17.70
N ALA A 21 -21.46 29.51 17.69
CA ALA A 21 -20.09 29.77 17.31
C ALA A 21 -20.07 30.20 15.84
N SER A 22 -20.29 31.49 15.60
CA SER A 22 -19.94 32.17 14.37
C SER A 22 -18.42 32.12 14.28
N VAL A 23 -17.91 31.15 13.52
CA VAL A 23 -16.52 31.17 13.08
C VAL A 23 -16.39 32.44 12.24
N SER A 24 -15.80 33.48 12.85
CA SER A 24 -15.54 34.75 12.19
C SER A 24 -14.87 34.49 10.84
N GLN A 25 -15.33 35.11 9.77
CA GLN A 25 -14.69 35.07 8.45
C GLN A 25 -13.20 35.43 8.50
N VAL A 26 -12.74 36.11 9.56
CA VAL A 26 -11.33 36.41 9.83
C VAL A 26 -10.51 35.16 10.19
N ALA A 27 -11.11 34.14 10.81
CA ALA A 27 -10.44 32.86 11.09
C ALA A 27 -10.19 32.02 9.82
N MET A 28 -11.04 32.17 8.79
CA MET A 28 -10.84 31.54 7.48
C MET A 28 -9.65 32.16 6.72
N ALA A 29 -9.39 33.46 6.90
CA ALA A 29 -8.22 34.14 6.34
C ALA A 29 -6.89 33.71 6.98
N ALA A 30 -6.93 32.98 8.11
CA ALA A 30 -5.75 32.44 8.80
C ALA A 30 -5.42 30.98 8.42
N LEU A 31 -6.31 30.26 7.72
CA LEU A 31 -6.04 28.89 7.28
C LEU A 31 -5.07 28.89 6.08
N PRO A 32 -4.05 28.02 6.04
CA PRO A 32 -3.26 27.84 4.82
C PRO A 32 -4.18 27.33 3.71
N GLU A 33 -4.02 27.79 2.46
CA GLU A 33 -4.78 27.19 1.35
C GLU A 33 -4.43 25.70 1.20
N PRO A 34 -5.42 24.81 1.04
CA PRO A 34 -5.15 23.40 0.83
C PRO A 34 -4.54 23.19 -0.55
N VAL A 35 -3.37 22.55 -0.60
CA VAL A 35 -2.79 22.05 -1.85
C VAL A 35 -3.37 20.68 -2.11
N LEU A 36 -3.81 20.43 -3.34
CA LEU A 36 -4.36 19.14 -3.77
C LEU A 36 -3.47 18.54 -4.88
N GLN A 37 -3.39 17.22 -4.92
CA GLN A 37 -2.77 16.47 -6.00
C GLN A 37 -3.65 15.25 -6.31
N THR A 38 -3.85 14.93 -7.58
CA THR A 38 -4.72 13.82 -8.01
C THR A 38 -4.01 12.83 -8.93
N ARG A 39 -2.82 13.16 -9.43
CA ARG A 39 -2.03 12.28 -10.31
C ARG A 39 -1.52 11.05 -9.56
N PRO A 40 -1.45 9.87 -10.19
CA PRO A 40 -0.95 8.65 -9.54
C PRO A 40 0.58 8.53 -9.53
N ASP A 41 1.29 9.43 -10.20
CA ASP A 41 2.75 9.37 -10.40
C ASP A 41 3.51 9.70 -9.10
N THR A 42 4.70 9.13 -8.93
CA THR A 42 5.66 9.56 -7.90
C THR A 42 6.07 11.01 -8.17
N MET A 43 5.82 11.90 -7.20
CA MET A 43 6.30 13.27 -7.29
C MET A 43 7.75 13.38 -6.80
N PRO A 44 8.54 14.30 -7.38
CA PRO A 44 9.84 14.65 -6.84
C PRO A 44 9.75 15.08 -5.36
N PRO A 45 10.79 14.82 -4.57
CA PRO A 45 10.81 15.22 -3.15
C PRO A 45 10.65 16.73 -3.00
N LEU A 46 9.81 17.15 -2.04
CA LEU A 46 9.61 18.56 -1.75
C LEU A 46 10.80 19.08 -0.92
N THR A 47 11.75 19.74 -1.58
CA THR A 47 12.83 20.45 -0.86
C THR A 47 12.26 21.72 -0.24
N PRO A 48 12.29 21.88 1.10
CA PRO A 48 11.67 23.04 1.71
C PRO A 48 12.38 24.34 1.32
N PRO A 49 11.66 25.42 1.01
CA PRO A 49 12.26 26.71 0.69
C PRO A 49 12.84 27.41 1.92
N THR A 50 12.40 27.02 3.12
CA THR A 50 12.77 27.62 4.41
C THR A 50 12.76 26.55 5.52
N GLY A 51 13.22 26.90 6.72
CA GLY A 51 13.26 25.98 7.86
C GLY A 51 14.60 25.26 8.01
N ARG A 52 14.63 24.21 8.84
CA ARG A 52 15.83 23.41 9.04
C ARG A 52 16.06 22.50 7.82
N PRO A 53 17.29 22.42 7.27
CA PRO A 53 17.57 21.53 6.17
C PRO A 53 17.45 20.08 6.62
N TYR A 54 16.90 19.23 5.75
CA TYR A 54 16.86 17.78 5.88
C TYR A 54 16.93 17.15 4.49
N ASN A 55 17.23 15.85 4.41
CA ASN A 55 17.18 15.11 3.14
C ASN A 55 15.75 14.59 2.94
N PRO A 56 14.95 15.13 2.00
CA PRO A 56 13.55 14.76 1.90
C PRO A 56 13.37 13.34 1.37
N VAL A 57 12.25 12.71 1.76
CA VAL A 57 11.89 11.36 1.31
C VAL A 57 11.08 11.41 0.02
N VAL A 58 11.20 10.36 -0.81
CA VAL A 58 10.33 10.13 -1.96
C VAL A 58 9.21 9.17 -1.57
N THR A 59 7.97 9.65 -1.69
CA THR A 59 6.79 8.82 -1.47
C THR A 59 6.40 8.18 -2.78
N LEU A 60 6.54 6.86 -2.90
CA LEU A 60 6.29 6.15 -4.16
C LEU A 60 4.82 6.33 -4.59
N ASN A 61 4.57 6.72 -5.85
CA ASN A 61 3.23 7.05 -6.35
C ASN A 61 2.46 8.07 -5.48
N GLY A 62 3.19 8.93 -4.75
CA GLY A 62 2.64 9.91 -3.83
C GLY A 62 3.48 11.18 -3.79
N TRP A 63 3.30 11.98 -2.74
CA TRP A 63 3.90 13.32 -2.62
C TRP A 63 3.98 13.80 -1.17
N THR A 64 4.79 14.83 -0.93
CA THR A 64 4.96 15.46 0.39
C THR A 64 3.99 16.62 0.58
N LEU A 65 3.33 16.70 1.74
CA LEU A 65 2.39 17.77 2.08
C LEU A 65 3.14 19.10 2.24
N PRO A 66 2.81 20.14 1.45
CA PRO A 66 3.40 21.45 1.60
C PRO A 66 3.01 22.11 2.92
N TRP A 67 3.85 23.03 3.35
CA TRP A 67 3.69 23.73 4.61
C TRP A 67 4.17 25.17 4.48
N ARG A 68 3.71 26.03 5.40
CA ARG A 68 4.22 27.40 5.55
C ARG A 68 4.75 27.63 6.97
N MET A 69 5.74 28.50 7.13
CA MET A 69 6.19 28.93 8.46
C MET A 69 5.33 30.10 8.93
N ASN A 70 4.78 30.01 10.15
CA ASN A 70 4.02 31.09 10.78
C ASN A 70 4.40 31.22 12.25
N GLY A 71 5.08 32.30 12.62
CA GLY A 71 5.48 32.55 14.03
C GLY A 71 6.35 31.44 14.64
N GLY A 72 7.23 30.82 13.85
CA GLY A 72 8.06 29.68 14.29
C GLY A 72 7.31 28.34 14.39
N VAL A 73 6.07 28.28 13.90
CA VAL A 73 5.26 27.06 13.79
C VAL A 73 5.15 26.64 12.34
N LYS A 74 5.38 25.35 12.08
CA LYS A 74 5.23 24.73 10.77
C LYS A 74 3.75 24.37 10.56
N GLU A 75 3.08 25.12 9.69
CA GLU A 75 1.65 24.97 9.44
C GLU A 75 1.37 24.11 8.21
N PHE A 76 0.50 23.12 8.37
CA PHE A 76 0.02 22.23 7.32
C PHE A 76 -1.51 22.32 7.20
N HIS A 77 -2.04 22.07 6.00
CA HIS A 77 -3.49 21.90 5.79
C HIS A 77 -3.76 20.54 5.15
N LEU A 78 -4.33 19.65 5.95
CA LEU A 78 -4.74 18.31 5.54
C LEU A 78 -6.27 18.29 5.38
N VAL A 79 -6.75 17.75 4.27
CA VAL A 79 -8.18 17.76 3.91
C VAL A 79 -8.64 16.34 3.70
N ALA A 80 -9.47 15.81 4.60
CA ALA A 80 -10.11 14.51 4.42
C ALA A 80 -11.25 14.62 3.41
N GLU A 81 -11.23 13.87 2.33
CA GLU A 81 -12.23 13.97 1.25
C GLU A 81 -12.39 12.68 0.44
N PRO A 82 -13.53 12.48 -0.24
CA PRO A 82 -13.64 11.46 -1.27
C PRO A 82 -12.67 11.72 -2.43
N VAL A 83 -12.01 10.66 -2.91
CA VAL A 83 -11.00 10.72 -3.97
C VAL A 83 -11.21 9.60 -4.98
N VAL A 84 -10.76 9.82 -6.22
CA VAL A 84 -10.67 8.78 -7.24
C VAL A 84 -9.20 8.42 -7.40
N ARG A 85 -8.84 7.17 -7.12
CA ARG A 85 -7.47 6.66 -7.24
C ARG A 85 -7.40 5.68 -8.39
N GLU A 86 -6.58 5.99 -9.39
CA GLU A 86 -6.18 4.95 -10.34
C GLU A 86 -5.27 3.96 -9.60
N MET A 87 -5.64 2.68 -9.52
CA MET A 87 -4.84 1.65 -8.86
C MET A 87 -3.85 1.02 -9.84
N ALA A 88 -4.25 0.84 -11.10
CA ALA A 88 -3.42 0.41 -12.21
C ALA A 88 -3.99 0.99 -13.53
N PRO A 89 -3.24 0.97 -14.65
CA PRO A 89 -3.74 1.45 -15.93
C PRO A 89 -5.12 0.85 -16.26
N GLY A 90 -6.14 1.70 -16.43
CA GLY A 90 -7.51 1.29 -16.74
C GLY A 90 -8.36 0.84 -15.55
N PHE A 91 -7.82 0.80 -14.33
CA PHE A 91 -8.53 0.42 -13.11
C PHE A 91 -8.49 1.54 -12.05
N LYS A 92 -9.67 2.05 -11.69
CA LYS A 92 -9.88 3.14 -10.74
C LYS A 92 -10.76 2.70 -9.58
N ALA A 93 -10.42 3.19 -8.40
CA ALA A 93 -11.20 3.02 -7.19
C ALA A 93 -11.72 4.37 -6.67
N HIS A 94 -12.96 4.38 -6.18
CA HIS A 94 -13.55 5.45 -5.40
C HIS A 94 -13.21 5.21 -3.93
N LEU A 95 -12.27 6.00 -3.44
CA LEU A 95 -11.68 5.87 -2.11
C LEU A 95 -11.96 7.13 -1.29
N TRP A 96 -11.60 7.11 -0.03
CA TRP A 96 -11.45 8.30 0.80
C TRP A 96 -9.98 8.49 1.12
N GLY A 97 -9.55 9.74 1.16
CA GLY A 97 -8.14 10.06 1.32
C GLY A 97 -7.91 11.47 1.83
N TYR A 98 -6.71 11.96 1.61
CA TYR A 98 -6.33 13.31 2.00
C TYR A 98 -5.74 14.08 0.83
N ASN A 99 -6.18 15.33 0.66
CA ASN A 99 -5.64 16.28 -0.32
C ASN A 99 -5.62 15.72 -1.77
N GLY A 100 -6.69 15.02 -2.16
CA GLY A 100 -6.85 14.46 -3.51
C GLY A 100 -6.26 13.06 -3.75
N GLN A 101 -5.63 12.41 -2.76
CA GLN A 101 -5.08 11.05 -2.91
C GLN A 101 -5.40 10.10 -1.75
N SER A 102 -5.34 8.80 -2.04
CA SER A 102 -5.24 7.71 -1.05
C SER A 102 -4.01 6.85 -1.42
N PRO A 103 -3.06 6.63 -0.48
CA PRO A 103 -2.89 7.35 0.77
C PRO A 103 -2.74 8.86 0.57
N GLY A 104 -2.95 9.61 1.64
CA GLY A 104 -2.68 11.03 1.71
C GLY A 104 -1.18 11.36 1.62
N PRO A 105 -0.85 12.65 1.48
CA PRO A 105 0.53 13.10 1.36
C PRO A 105 1.37 12.81 2.60
N THR A 106 2.66 12.61 2.40
CA THR A 106 3.64 12.44 3.49
C THR A 106 3.88 13.76 4.19
N ILE A 107 3.76 13.77 5.51
CA ILE A 107 4.11 14.91 6.35
C ILE A 107 5.57 14.79 6.76
N GLU A 108 6.40 15.75 6.34
CA GLU A 108 7.83 15.79 6.68
C GLU A 108 8.14 16.93 7.64
N VAL A 109 8.78 16.62 8.76
CA VAL A 109 9.16 17.58 9.82
C VAL A 109 10.58 17.28 10.31
N VAL A 110 11.19 18.23 11.01
CA VAL A 110 12.46 18.02 11.69
C VAL A 110 12.20 17.91 13.19
N GLU A 111 12.97 17.05 13.86
CA GLU A 111 12.94 16.91 15.31
C GLU A 111 13.04 18.28 16.01
N GLY A 112 12.08 18.53 16.90
CA GLY A 112 11.90 19.78 17.63
C GLY A 112 11.07 20.84 16.90
N ASP A 113 10.59 20.59 15.68
CA ASP A 113 9.62 21.48 15.03
C ASP A 113 8.32 21.53 15.84
N ARG A 114 7.81 22.74 16.09
CA ARG A 114 6.42 22.94 16.51
C ARG A 114 5.56 22.90 15.27
N VAL A 115 4.59 22.00 15.24
CA VAL A 115 3.69 21.77 14.11
C VAL A 115 2.30 22.22 14.47
N ARG A 116 1.58 22.77 13.49
CA ARG A 116 0.15 23.05 13.56
C ARG A 116 -0.50 22.51 12.30
N ILE A 117 -1.45 21.59 12.46
CA ILE A 117 -2.07 20.90 11.34
C ILE A 117 -3.55 21.20 11.39
N PHE A 118 -4.01 21.92 10.37
CA PHE A 118 -5.42 22.17 10.15
C PHE A 118 -5.99 20.98 9.40
N VAL A 119 -6.96 20.30 10.00
CA VAL A 119 -7.61 19.12 9.42
C VAL A 119 -9.04 19.49 9.08
N THR A 120 -9.33 19.65 7.79
CA THR A 120 -10.68 19.96 7.29
C THR A 120 -11.37 18.68 6.84
N ASN A 121 -12.57 18.42 7.37
CA ASN A 121 -13.37 17.28 6.98
C ASN A 121 -14.35 17.64 5.85
N ARG A 122 -14.16 17.04 4.67
CA ARG A 122 -15.09 17.09 3.52
C ARG A 122 -15.73 15.73 3.22
N LEU A 123 -15.58 14.75 4.10
CA LEU A 123 -16.28 13.47 4.02
C LEU A 123 -17.78 13.66 4.29
N PRO A 124 -18.63 12.70 3.86
CA PRO A 124 -20.05 12.70 4.20
C PRO A 124 -20.31 12.40 5.69
N GLU A 125 -19.30 11.98 6.44
CA GLU A 125 -19.41 11.62 7.85
C GLU A 125 -18.30 12.23 8.71
N HIS A 126 -18.41 12.03 10.02
CA HIS A 126 -17.42 12.50 10.99
C HIS A 126 -16.08 11.80 10.83
N THR A 127 -14.98 12.49 11.16
CA THR A 127 -13.64 11.90 11.14
C THR A 127 -12.79 12.39 12.31
N SER A 128 -11.58 11.88 12.43
CA SER A 128 -10.50 12.38 13.27
C SER A 128 -9.18 11.92 12.68
N ILE A 129 -8.04 12.34 13.23
CA ILE A 129 -6.72 11.83 12.79
C ILE A 129 -5.89 11.47 14.00
N HIS A 130 -5.53 10.18 14.08
CA HIS A 130 -4.50 9.67 14.97
C HIS A 130 -3.12 9.74 14.31
N TRP A 131 -2.13 10.17 15.10
CA TRP A 131 -0.74 10.37 14.67
C TRP A 131 0.11 9.18 15.10
N HIS A 132 -0.10 8.03 14.47
CA HIS A 132 0.48 6.74 14.82
C HIS A 132 1.99 6.80 15.09
N GLY A 133 2.37 6.59 16.35
CA GLY A 133 3.77 6.59 16.81
C GLY A 133 4.33 7.95 17.25
N GLN A 134 3.57 9.04 17.11
CA GLN A 134 3.96 10.35 17.65
C GLN A 134 3.86 10.39 19.18
N ARG A 135 4.79 11.13 19.80
CA ARG A 135 4.74 11.45 21.23
C ARG A 135 4.21 12.87 21.41
N LEU A 136 2.92 12.98 21.72
CA LEU A 136 2.17 14.24 21.75
C LEU A 136 1.37 14.42 23.06
N PRO A 137 0.87 15.63 23.37
CA PRO A 137 -0.09 15.81 24.45
C PRO A 137 -1.35 14.98 24.20
N ASN A 138 -1.89 14.32 25.22
CA ASN A 138 -3.00 13.36 25.06
C ASN A 138 -4.22 13.93 24.31
N GLY A 139 -4.59 15.19 24.52
CA GLY A 139 -5.71 15.83 23.81
C GLY A 139 -5.48 16.10 22.31
N MET A 140 -4.28 15.83 21.78
CA MET A 140 -3.92 15.95 20.36
C MET A 140 -3.85 14.58 19.66
N ASP A 141 -4.25 13.50 20.33
CA ASP A 141 -4.00 12.13 19.89
C ASP A 141 -4.97 11.62 18.82
N GLY A 142 -6.14 12.24 18.63
CA GLY A 142 -7.00 11.90 17.50
C GLY A 142 -8.09 10.88 17.76
N VAL A 143 -8.18 10.30 18.94
CA VAL A 143 -9.15 9.23 19.25
C VAL A 143 -10.51 9.84 19.60
N THR A 144 -11.49 9.66 18.71
CA THR A 144 -12.85 10.21 18.88
C THR A 144 -13.52 9.61 20.12
N GLY A 145 -14.09 10.47 20.96
CA GLY A 145 -14.79 10.08 22.19
C GLY A 145 -13.87 9.80 23.39
N LEU A 146 -12.56 9.64 23.16
CA LEU A 146 -11.57 9.44 24.23
C LEU A 146 -10.71 10.70 24.45
N THR A 147 -10.05 11.18 23.40
CA THR A 147 -9.08 12.29 23.50
C THR A 147 -9.57 13.58 22.88
N GLN A 148 -10.60 13.50 22.02
CA GLN A 148 -11.26 14.66 21.41
C GLN A 148 -12.70 14.35 20.97
N PRO A 149 -13.54 15.38 20.75
CA PRO A 149 -14.77 15.22 19.98
C PRO A 149 -14.48 14.94 18.48
N PRO A 150 -15.45 14.36 17.76
CA PRO A 150 -15.32 14.12 16.32
C PRO A 150 -15.25 15.41 15.50
N ILE A 151 -14.49 15.38 14.40
CA ILE A 151 -14.49 16.44 13.38
C ILE A 151 -15.72 16.22 12.50
N GLN A 152 -16.78 17.00 12.72
CA GLN A 152 -18.01 16.92 11.93
C GLN A 152 -17.79 17.33 10.46
N PRO A 153 -18.63 16.88 9.51
CA PRO A 153 -18.58 17.33 8.12
C PRO A 153 -18.55 18.85 7.99
N GLY A 154 -17.67 19.36 7.12
CA GLY A 154 -17.45 20.78 6.88
C GLY A 154 -16.75 21.53 8.01
N LYS A 155 -16.29 20.85 9.07
CA LYS A 155 -15.53 21.46 10.17
C LYS A 155 -14.03 21.25 10.02
N THR A 156 -13.28 22.14 10.63
CA THR A 156 -11.82 22.09 10.69
C THR A 156 -11.37 22.03 12.13
N PHE A 157 -10.52 21.07 12.47
CA PHE A 157 -9.85 20.98 13.77
C PHE A 157 -8.37 21.32 13.62
N VAL A 158 -7.74 21.69 14.74
CA VAL A 158 -6.33 22.05 14.78
C VAL A 158 -5.60 21.12 15.73
N TYR A 159 -4.59 20.43 15.20
CA TYR A 159 -3.65 19.63 15.98
C TYR A 159 -2.35 20.42 16.13
N GLU A 160 -1.89 20.62 17.36
CA GLU A 160 -0.68 21.40 17.61
C GLU A 160 0.21 20.74 18.66
N PHE A 161 1.43 20.37 18.27
CA PHE A 161 2.39 19.71 19.15
C PHE A 161 3.83 19.91 18.64
N VAL A 162 4.79 19.32 19.34
CA VAL A 162 6.21 19.33 18.94
C VAL A 162 6.59 17.94 18.45
N ALA A 163 7.26 17.84 17.31
CA ALA A 163 7.80 16.57 16.81
C ALA A 163 9.02 16.16 17.67
N ARG A 164 8.81 15.31 18.67
CA ARG A 164 9.79 15.10 19.75
C ARG A 164 10.95 14.16 19.42
N ARG A 165 10.84 13.34 18.38
CA ARG A 165 11.83 12.30 18.06
C ARG A 165 11.87 12.00 16.57
N PRO A 166 13.05 11.68 16.02
CA PRO A 166 13.15 11.25 14.63
C PRO A 166 12.60 9.83 14.46
N GLY A 167 12.15 9.52 13.25
CA GLY A 167 11.61 8.22 12.91
C GLY A 167 10.63 8.26 11.75
N THR A 168 10.08 7.10 11.42
CA THR A 168 9.00 6.94 10.44
C THR A 168 7.76 6.46 11.13
N PHE A 169 6.67 7.14 10.85
CA PHE A 169 5.40 7.07 11.53
C PHE A 169 4.29 7.15 10.49
N MET A 170 3.05 6.97 10.91
CA MET A 170 1.89 7.05 10.03
C MET A 170 0.87 8.02 10.63
N TYR A 171 -0.13 8.38 9.86
CA TYR A 171 -1.35 8.96 10.37
C TYR A 171 -2.54 8.29 9.70
N HIS A 172 -3.63 8.16 10.44
CA HIS A 172 -4.85 7.53 9.95
C HIS A 172 -6.06 7.96 10.80
N PRO A 173 -7.29 7.78 10.33
CA PRO A 173 -8.47 8.06 11.13
C PRO A 173 -8.55 7.20 12.39
N HIS A 174 -9.19 7.75 13.41
CA HIS A 174 -9.62 7.02 14.59
C HIS A 174 -11.06 7.41 14.95
N ALA A 175 -11.88 7.49 13.90
CA ALA A 175 -13.30 7.76 13.83
C ALA A 175 -13.85 6.90 12.69
N ASP A 176 -14.92 6.15 12.94
CA ASP A 176 -15.41 5.07 12.07
C ASP A 176 -14.27 4.32 11.34
N GLU A 177 -13.32 3.81 12.14
CA GLU A 177 -12.05 3.29 11.62
C GLU A 177 -12.27 2.17 10.61
N MET A 178 -13.28 1.33 10.83
CA MET A 178 -13.66 0.24 9.92
C MET A 178 -13.93 0.79 8.51
N THR A 179 -14.84 1.75 8.38
CA THR A 179 -15.18 2.34 7.07
C THR A 179 -14.01 3.12 6.50
N GLN A 180 -13.42 4.02 7.29
CA GLN A 180 -12.44 4.99 6.75
C GLN A 180 -11.12 4.32 6.36
N MET A 181 -10.67 3.33 7.11
CA MET A 181 -9.48 2.54 6.76
C MET A 181 -9.75 1.67 5.53
N ALA A 182 -10.90 1.00 5.45
CA ALA A 182 -11.28 0.19 4.30
C ALA A 182 -11.43 1.02 3.01
N MET A 183 -11.84 2.29 3.16
CA MET A 183 -11.88 3.27 2.08
C MET A 183 -10.51 3.87 1.74
N GLY A 184 -9.43 3.51 2.44
CA GLY A 184 -8.05 3.87 2.10
C GLY A 184 -7.49 5.11 2.79
N MET A 185 -8.11 5.60 3.86
CA MET A 185 -7.63 6.79 4.56
C MET A 185 -6.43 6.50 5.45
N MET A 186 -5.25 6.94 5.01
CA MET A 186 -4.00 6.87 5.77
C MET A 186 -2.94 7.75 5.10
N GLY A 187 -1.80 7.95 5.75
CA GLY A 187 -0.63 8.57 5.14
C GLY A 187 0.60 8.48 6.03
N PHE A 188 1.73 9.00 5.55
CA PHE A 188 3.00 8.93 6.26
C PHE A 188 3.33 10.18 7.06
N TRP A 189 4.11 9.96 8.10
CA TRP A 189 4.81 10.99 8.83
C TRP A 189 6.29 10.64 8.96
N VAL A 190 7.18 11.52 8.49
CA VAL A 190 8.62 11.39 8.65
C VAL A 190 9.14 12.53 9.51
N THR A 191 9.75 12.18 10.65
CA THR A 191 10.52 13.14 11.45
C THR A 191 12.00 12.92 11.20
N HIS A 192 12.61 13.88 10.51
CA HIS A 192 14.04 13.92 10.24
C HIS A 192 14.80 14.31 11.52
N PRO A 193 16.01 13.77 11.76
CA PRO A 193 16.82 14.21 12.88
C PRO A 193 17.25 15.68 12.68
N LYS A 194 17.42 16.43 13.79
CA LYS A 194 17.85 17.84 13.73
C LYS A 194 19.23 18.04 13.10
N GLY A 195 20.04 16.98 13.03
CA GLY A 195 21.36 16.96 12.43
C GLY A 195 21.89 15.53 12.38
N LYS A 196 23.22 15.36 12.39
CA LYS A 196 23.83 14.04 12.43
C LYS A 196 23.35 13.27 13.66
N HIS A 197 22.87 12.05 13.44
CA HIS A 197 22.30 11.21 14.48
C HIS A 197 23.08 9.89 14.58
N PRO A 198 23.46 9.42 15.79
CA PRO A 198 24.32 8.24 15.94
C PRO A 198 23.70 6.95 15.37
N LEU A 199 22.37 6.88 15.32
CA LEU A 199 21.62 5.73 14.83
C LEU A 199 20.96 5.94 13.46
N ILE A 200 21.01 7.12 12.85
CA ILE A 200 20.38 7.35 11.54
C ILE A 200 21.48 7.73 10.57
N ALA A 201 21.75 6.85 9.60
CA ALA A 201 22.76 7.12 8.58
C ALA A 201 22.28 8.20 7.60
N GLU A 202 23.21 8.95 7.04
CA GLU A 202 22.96 9.72 5.82
C GLU A 202 22.88 8.74 4.65
N VAL A 203 21.90 8.93 3.78
CA VAL A 203 21.60 8.08 2.62
C VAL A 203 21.45 8.96 1.38
N ASP A 204 21.76 8.40 0.22
CA ASP A 204 21.67 9.10 -1.06
C ASP A 204 20.23 9.06 -1.61
N ARG A 205 19.49 8.01 -1.28
CA ARG A 205 18.09 7.80 -1.67
C ARG A 205 17.26 7.37 -0.47
N ASP A 206 16.09 7.96 -0.29
CA ASP A 206 15.17 7.62 0.78
C ASP A 206 13.77 7.49 0.19
N PHE A 207 13.18 6.30 0.26
CA PHE A 207 11.85 5.98 -0.27
C PHE A 207 10.89 5.57 0.84
N VAL A 208 9.60 5.85 0.65
CA VAL A 208 8.56 5.46 1.60
C VAL A 208 7.26 5.05 0.89
N PHE A 209 6.65 3.94 1.33
CA PHE A 209 5.35 3.46 0.81
C PHE A 209 4.58 2.61 1.84
N LEU A 210 3.25 2.78 1.87
CA LEU A 210 2.32 2.05 2.72
C LEU A 210 1.82 0.82 1.99
N LEU A 211 1.61 -0.24 2.73
CA LEU A 211 0.93 -1.43 2.28
C LEU A 211 -0.56 -1.27 2.56
N ASN A 212 -1.36 -1.52 1.52
CA ASN A 212 -2.81 -1.38 1.50
C ASN A 212 -3.47 -2.68 1.01
N ALA A 213 -4.69 -2.92 1.47
CA ALA A 213 -5.50 -4.05 1.03
C ALA A 213 -6.93 -3.57 0.78
N TYR A 214 -7.54 -4.08 -0.29
CA TYR A 214 -8.92 -3.76 -0.67
C TYR A 214 -9.65 -5.01 -1.12
N ASP A 215 -10.98 -4.97 -0.98
CA ASP A 215 -11.89 -5.91 -1.62
C ASP A 215 -12.74 -5.13 -2.61
N ILE A 216 -12.38 -5.17 -3.88
CA ILE A 216 -13.13 -4.50 -4.96
C ILE A 216 -13.57 -5.57 -5.94
N GLU A 217 -14.89 -5.72 -6.09
CA GLU A 217 -15.47 -6.64 -7.04
C GLU A 217 -15.13 -6.21 -8.49
N PRO A 218 -14.74 -7.14 -9.39
CA PRO A 218 -14.55 -6.84 -10.81
C PRO A 218 -15.74 -6.06 -11.38
N GLY A 219 -15.48 -4.97 -12.11
CA GLY A 219 -16.52 -4.06 -12.60
C GLY A 219 -16.93 -2.94 -11.64
N SER A 220 -16.60 -3.05 -10.36
CA SER A 220 -16.88 -2.02 -9.35
C SER A 220 -15.72 -1.02 -9.24
N ALA A 221 -16.03 0.17 -8.72
CA ALA A 221 -15.03 1.16 -8.30
C ALA A 221 -14.95 1.30 -6.78
N THR A 222 -15.95 0.86 -6.02
CA THR A 222 -16.01 1.08 -4.58
C THR A 222 -15.65 -0.19 -3.81
N PRO A 223 -14.75 -0.14 -2.81
CA PRO A 223 -14.45 -1.27 -1.96
C PRO A 223 -15.65 -1.77 -1.14
N LYS A 224 -15.69 -3.08 -0.89
CA LYS A 224 -16.52 -3.72 0.14
C LYS A 224 -15.91 -3.40 1.51
N ILE A 225 -16.49 -2.41 2.19
CA ILE A 225 -15.94 -1.89 3.45
C ILE A 225 -16.06 -2.86 4.63
N MET A 226 -16.96 -3.85 4.55
CA MET A 226 -17.19 -4.83 5.63
C MET A 226 -16.23 -6.03 5.57
N THR A 227 -15.30 -6.05 4.62
CA THR A 227 -14.34 -7.15 4.46
C THR A 227 -13.24 -7.05 5.51
N MET A 228 -13.12 -8.09 6.34
CA MET A 228 -12.19 -8.09 7.47
C MET A 228 -10.85 -8.75 7.15
N LEU A 229 -10.86 -9.90 6.46
CA LEU A 229 -9.65 -10.71 6.21
C LEU A 229 -9.52 -11.22 4.76
N ASP A 230 -10.61 -11.24 4.00
CA ASP A 230 -10.68 -11.85 2.67
C ASP A 230 -10.52 -10.80 1.55
N PHE A 231 -9.41 -10.05 1.60
CA PHE A 231 -9.11 -9.01 0.61
C PHE A 231 -8.60 -9.62 -0.70
N ASN A 232 -9.06 -9.08 -1.84
CA ASN A 232 -8.69 -9.57 -3.17
C ASN A 232 -7.63 -8.70 -3.89
N LEU A 233 -7.29 -7.54 -3.34
CA LEU A 233 -6.30 -6.61 -3.90
C LEU A 233 -5.28 -6.17 -2.85
N TRP A 234 -4.01 -6.36 -3.17
CA TRP A 234 -2.86 -5.97 -2.36
C TRP A 234 -2.05 -4.91 -3.11
N SER A 235 -1.76 -3.80 -2.44
CA SER A 235 -1.24 -2.60 -3.10
C SER A 235 -0.16 -1.88 -2.29
N TRP A 236 0.66 -1.10 -2.98
CA TRP A 236 1.54 -0.11 -2.37
C TRP A 236 0.98 1.28 -2.65
N ASN A 237 0.74 2.08 -1.61
CA ASN A 237 0.11 3.40 -1.74
C ASN A 237 -1.12 3.38 -2.67
N SER A 238 -2.00 2.39 -2.46
CA SER A 238 -3.21 2.15 -3.24
C SER A 238 -2.98 2.01 -4.76
N ARG A 239 -1.78 1.54 -5.14
CA ARG A 239 -1.40 1.16 -6.50
C ARG A 239 -1.07 -0.33 -6.54
N VAL A 240 -1.44 -0.97 -7.63
CA VAL A 240 -1.15 -2.39 -7.90
C VAL A 240 -0.31 -2.46 -9.15
N PHE A 241 0.69 -3.35 -9.19
CA PHE A 241 1.49 -3.58 -10.40
C PHE A 241 0.57 -3.86 -11.60
N PRO A 242 0.82 -3.28 -12.79
CA PRO A 242 1.99 -2.48 -13.21
C PRO A 242 1.88 -0.97 -12.92
N GLY A 243 0.93 -0.53 -12.10
CA GLY A 243 0.76 0.87 -11.70
C GLY A 243 1.73 1.37 -10.64
N ILE A 244 2.53 0.50 -10.01
CA ILE A 244 3.53 0.89 -9.02
C ILE A 244 4.80 1.35 -9.73
N ASP A 245 5.28 2.55 -9.41
CA ASP A 245 6.50 3.10 -10.00
C ASP A 245 7.74 2.32 -9.52
N SER A 246 8.80 2.32 -10.33
CA SER A 246 10.09 1.72 -9.97
C SER A 246 10.89 2.61 -9.02
N LEU A 247 11.72 1.98 -8.18
CA LEU A 247 12.67 2.66 -7.31
C LEU A 247 13.98 2.86 -8.06
N ASN A 248 14.20 4.06 -8.59
CA ASN A 248 15.35 4.34 -9.47
C ASN A 248 16.51 4.92 -8.67
N VAL A 249 17.67 4.25 -8.70
CA VAL A 249 18.85 4.60 -7.91
C VAL A 249 20.13 4.52 -8.74
N ARG A 250 21.18 5.23 -8.30
CA ARG A 250 22.49 5.12 -8.91
C ARG A 250 23.27 3.97 -8.30
N GLN A 251 24.14 3.34 -9.09
CA GLN A 251 25.10 2.38 -8.55
C GLN A 251 25.93 3.03 -7.43
N ASN A 252 26.07 2.32 -6.30
CA ASN A 252 26.70 2.73 -5.06
C ASN A 252 25.95 3.79 -4.25
N ASP A 253 24.71 4.14 -4.60
CA ASP A 253 23.86 4.92 -3.69
C ASP A 253 23.60 4.08 -2.41
N LYS A 254 23.70 4.72 -1.25
CA LYS A 254 23.10 4.19 -0.01
C LYS A 254 21.62 4.46 -0.07
N VAL A 255 20.82 3.40 -0.08
CA VAL A 255 19.37 3.48 -0.24
C VAL A 255 18.70 3.13 1.07
N ARG A 256 17.73 3.95 1.49
CA ARG A 256 16.79 3.64 2.55
C ARG A 256 15.41 3.42 1.96
N VAL A 257 14.73 2.39 2.43
CA VAL A 257 13.31 2.16 2.17
C VAL A 257 12.56 2.06 3.49
N ARG A 258 11.46 2.80 3.59
CA ARG A 258 10.58 2.84 4.74
C ARG A 258 9.23 2.25 4.35
N ILE A 259 8.81 1.21 5.05
CA ILE A 259 7.61 0.44 4.71
C ILE A 259 6.70 0.45 5.91
N GLY A 260 5.45 0.85 5.72
CA GLY A 260 4.42 0.81 6.75
C GLY A 260 3.30 -0.13 6.36
N ASN A 261 2.72 -0.81 7.34
CA ASN A 261 1.63 -1.75 7.10
C ASN A 261 0.39 -1.39 7.91
N LEU A 262 -0.67 -0.99 7.22
CA LEU A 262 -2.00 -0.74 7.79
C LEU A 262 -3.05 -1.71 7.23
N THR A 263 -2.60 -2.82 6.63
CA THR A 263 -3.49 -3.93 6.24
C THR A 263 -3.78 -4.83 7.44
N MET A 264 -4.67 -5.82 7.27
CA MET A 264 -5.00 -6.79 8.31
C MET A 264 -4.16 -8.08 8.29
N THR A 265 -3.04 -8.07 7.56
CA THR A 265 -2.10 -9.19 7.55
C THR A 265 -0.65 -8.68 7.50
N ASN A 266 0.30 -9.53 7.87
CA ASN A 266 1.72 -9.23 7.75
C ASN A 266 2.21 -9.36 6.30
N HIS A 267 3.29 -8.66 5.95
CA HIS A 267 3.88 -8.70 4.61
C HIS A 267 5.39 -8.96 4.68
N PRO A 268 5.87 -10.14 4.24
CA PRO A 268 7.29 -10.39 4.08
C PRO A 268 7.82 -9.68 2.83
N MET A 269 8.47 -8.53 2.98
CA MET A 269 8.98 -7.74 1.86
C MET A 269 10.36 -8.23 1.45
N HIS A 270 10.50 -8.73 0.21
CA HIS A 270 11.69 -9.35 -0.33
C HIS A 270 12.32 -8.53 -1.47
N LEU A 271 13.60 -8.17 -1.31
CA LEU A 271 14.39 -7.47 -2.33
C LEU A 271 15.39 -8.43 -2.98
N HIS A 272 15.37 -8.48 -4.31
CA HIS A 272 16.33 -9.26 -5.08
C HIS A 272 17.66 -8.53 -5.23
N GLY A 273 18.74 -9.28 -5.47
CA GLY A 273 20.06 -8.78 -5.83
C GLY A 273 20.84 -8.08 -4.71
N HIS A 274 20.24 -7.84 -3.55
CA HIS A 274 20.86 -7.11 -2.45
C HIS A 274 20.49 -7.71 -1.11
N GLU A 275 21.45 -7.79 -0.19
CA GLU A 275 21.14 -7.86 1.23
C GLU A 275 20.92 -6.45 1.78
N PHE A 276 20.01 -6.32 2.74
CA PHE A 276 19.74 -5.07 3.43
C PHE A 276 19.84 -5.24 4.94
N LEU A 277 20.13 -4.14 5.63
CA LEU A 277 20.16 -4.07 7.08
C LEU A 277 18.82 -3.52 7.59
N VAL A 278 18.19 -4.18 8.55
CA VAL A 278 17.01 -3.62 9.24
C VAL A 278 17.49 -2.58 10.26
N THR A 279 17.14 -1.31 10.04
CA THR A 279 17.71 -0.15 10.75
C THR A 279 16.73 0.63 11.62
N GLY A 280 15.44 0.37 11.51
CA GLY A 280 14.42 1.03 12.33
C GLY A 280 13.05 0.36 12.29
N THR A 281 12.23 0.70 13.28
CA THR A 281 10.84 0.26 13.43
C THR A 281 9.91 1.46 13.67
N ASP A 282 8.63 1.20 13.95
CA ASP A 282 7.64 2.16 14.48
C ASP A 282 8.06 2.78 15.83
N GLY A 283 9.00 2.13 16.52
CA GLY A 283 9.73 2.61 17.69
C GLY A 283 10.83 3.62 17.37
N GLY A 284 11.15 3.89 16.10
CA GLY A 284 12.27 4.75 15.68
C GLY A 284 13.52 3.93 15.29
N PRO A 285 14.72 4.55 15.28
CA PRO A 285 15.93 3.88 14.82
C PRO A 285 16.40 2.78 15.77
N THR A 286 16.71 1.60 15.23
CA THR A 286 17.20 0.44 15.99
C THR A 286 18.67 0.66 16.42
N PRO A 287 19.04 0.33 17.68
CA PRO A 287 20.43 0.34 18.13
C PRO A 287 21.34 -0.47 17.20
N ARG A 288 22.55 0.03 16.89
CA ARG A 288 23.46 -0.62 15.92
C ARG A 288 23.77 -2.08 16.25
N SER A 289 23.90 -2.41 17.54
CA SER A 289 24.17 -3.77 18.03
C SER A 289 23.01 -4.75 17.87
N ALA A 290 21.80 -4.25 17.61
CA ALA A 290 20.58 -5.05 17.47
C ALA A 290 20.06 -5.07 16.02
N ARG A 291 20.84 -4.55 15.06
CA ARG A 291 20.51 -4.63 13.64
C ARG A 291 20.95 -5.97 13.07
N TRP A 292 20.25 -6.42 12.05
CA TRP A 292 20.55 -7.68 11.37
C TRP A 292 20.36 -7.52 9.86
N TYR A 293 21.08 -8.34 9.11
CA TYR A 293 20.96 -8.41 7.65
C TYR A 293 19.86 -9.38 7.26
N GLU A 294 19.14 -9.04 6.20
CA GLU A 294 18.10 -9.85 5.58
C GLU A 294 18.09 -9.62 4.07
N VAL A 295 17.42 -10.53 3.36
CA VAL A 295 16.89 -10.28 2.00
C VAL A 295 15.36 -10.18 2.01
N THR A 296 14.72 -10.59 3.11
CA THR A 296 13.28 -10.51 3.32
C THR A 296 13.00 -10.11 4.76
N THR A 297 12.17 -9.08 4.98
CA THR A 297 11.74 -8.69 6.33
C THR A 297 10.22 -8.66 6.43
N ASP A 298 9.70 -9.21 7.53
CA ASP A 298 8.28 -9.11 7.82
C ASP A 298 7.90 -7.72 8.32
N VAL A 299 6.82 -7.16 7.77
CA VAL A 299 6.16 -5.93 8.22
C VAL A 299 4.79 -6.32 8.76
N ALA A 300 4.67 -6.46 10.08
CA ALA A 300 3.41 -6.83 10.72
C ALA A 300 2.40 -5.67 10.76
N VAL A 301 1.15 -5.99 11.08
CA VAL A 301 0.04 -5.01 11.15
C VAL A 301 0.35 -3.89 12.14
N GLY A 302 0.16 -2.64 11.70
CA GLY A 302 0.44 -1.43 12.48
C GLY A 302 1.93 -1.08 12.58
N GLN A 303 2.82 -1.92 12.04
CA GLN A 303 4.25 -1.70 12.19
C GLN A 303 4.87 -0.95 11.02
N MET A 304 6.02 -0.35 11.32
CA MET A 304 6.96 0.17 10.34
C MET A 304 8.22 -0.69 10.30
N ARG A 305 8.85 -0.75 9.13
CA ARG A 305 10.22 -1.22 8.94
C ARG A 305 11.01 -0.22 8.11
N GLN A 306 12.24 0.03 8.54
CA GLN A 306 13.22 0.78 7.78
C GLN A 306 14.37 -0.17 7.42
N ILE A 307 14.62 -0.32 6.12
CA ILE A 307 15.74 -1.11 5.59
C ILE A 307 16.73 -0.20 4.88
N GLU A 308 18.01 -0.52 4.97
CA GLU A 308 19.09 0.21 4.29
C GLU A 308 19.99 -0.78 3.55
N PHE A 309 20.32 -0.48 2.29
CA PHE A 309 21.24 -1.28 1.48
C PHE A 309 22.16 -0.39 0.64
N LEU A 310 23.26 -0.96 0.17
CA LEU A 310 24.13 -0.34 -0.82
C LEU A 310 23.69 -0.87 -2.20
N ALA A 311 23.38 0.01 -3.14
CA ALA A 311 23.00 -0.40 -4.50
C ALA A 311 24.23 -0.70 -5.37
N ASP A 312 25.05 -1.68 -4.99
CA ASP A 312 26.32 -2.01 -5.65
C ASP A 312 26.15 -2.87 -6.92
N GLU A 313 25.03 -3.59 -7.07
CA GLU A 313 24.75 -4.43 -8.22
C GLU A 313 23.82 -3.75 -9.25
N GLU A 314 24.34 -3.47 -10.45
CA GLU A 314 23.53 -2.93 -11.56
C GLU A 314 22.51 -3.95 -12.05
N GLY A 315 21.28 -3.51 -12.29
CA GLY A 315 20.23 -4.40 -12.74
C GLY A 315 18.83 -3.85 -12.58
N ASP A 316 17.86 -4.68 -12.99
CA ASP A 316 16.45 -4.53 -12.65
C ASP A 316 16.10 -5.62 -11.65
N TRP A 317 15.96 -5.24 -10.38
CA TRP A 317 15.81 -6.17 -9.27
C TRP A 317 14.38 -6.13 -8.75
N ALA A 318 13.71 -7.28 -8.74
CA ALA A 318 12.36 -7.39 -8.21
C ALA A 318 12.31 -7.02 -6.72
N PHE A 319 11.27 -6.30 -6.34
CA PHE A 319 10.97 -5.97 -4.96
C PHE A 319 9.48 -6.18 -4.72
N HIS A 320 9.14 -7.11 -3.83
CA HIS A 320 7.76 -7.57 -3.73
C HIS A 320 7.42 -8.16 -2.35
N CYS A 321 6.13 -8.28 -2.06
CA CYS A 321 5.68 -9.10 -0.94
C CYS A 321 5.89 -10.60 -1.29
N HIS A 322 6.38 -11.41 -0.36
CA HIS A 322 6.71 -12.81 -0.61
C HIS A 322 5.55 -13.78 -0.28
N LYS A 323 4.33 -13.25 -0.15
CA LYS A 323 3.11 -14.05 -0.17
C LYS A 323 2.61 -14.10 -1.61
N SER A 324 2.61 -15.27 -2.25
CA SER A 324 2.27 -15.42 -3.67
C SER A 324 0.90 -14.80 -4.01
N HIS A 325 -0.08 -14.97 -3.13
CA HIS A 325 -1.40 -14.32 -3.26
C HIS A 325 -1.31 -12.79 -3.42
N HIS A 326 -0.37 -12.15 -2.72
CA HIS A 326 -0.20 -10.69 -2.74
C HIS A 326 0.54 -10.19 -3.98
N THR A 327 1.25 -11.07 -4.69
CA THR A 327 1.94 -10.78 -5.95
C THR A 327 1.21 -11.32 -7.17
N MET A 328 0.01 -11.89 -7.01
CA MET A 328 -0.83 -12.33 -8.11
C MET A 328 -2.09 -11.45 -8.23
N ASN A 329 -2.52 -10.84 -7.13
CA ASN A 329 -3.77 -10.08 -7.02
C ASN A 329 -4.98 -10.92 -7.41
N ALA A 330 -6.01 -10.36 -8.08
CA ALA A 330 -7.34 -10.94 -8.25
C ALA A 330 -7.33 -12.34 -8.91
N MET A 331 -6.98 -13.35 -8.13
CA MET A 331 -7.07 -14.76 -8.44
C MET A 331 -8.44 -15.25 -7.98
N GLY A 332 -9.20 -15.88 -8.87
CA GLY A 332 -10.48 -16.45 -8.50
C GLY A 332 -10.29 -17.61 -7.52
N HIS A 333 -10.72 -17.46 -6.27
CA HIS A 333 -10.66 -18.52 -5.25
C HIS A 333 -11.61 -19.70 -5.53
N GLU A 334 -12.56 -19.52 -6.45
CA GLU A 334 -13.60 -20.50 -6.76
C GLU A 334 -13.31 -21.30 -8.04
N VAL A 335 -12.14 -21.12 -8.67
CA VAL A 335 -11.78 -21.85 -9.88
C VAL A 335 -11.30 -23.27 -9.52
N PRO A 336 -11.91 -24.34 -10.06
CA PRO A 336 -11.50 -25.70 -9.76
C PRO A 336 -10.09 -25.99 -10.28
N THR A 337 -9.34 -26.85 -9.58
CA THR A 337 -8.03 -27.32 -10.05
C THR A 337 -8.21 -28.26 -11.24
N MET A 338 -7.67 -27.86 -12.39
CA MET A 338 -7.75 -28.64 -13.63
C MET A 338 -6.43 -29.30 -14.01
N ILE A 339 -5.37 -29.14 -13.21
CA ILE A 339 -4.04 -29.68 -13.49
C ILE A 339 -4.10 -31.21 -13.61
N GLY A 340 -3.69 -31.73 -14.75
CA GLY A 340 -3.60 -33.17 -15.01
C GLY A 340 -4.93 -33.88 -15.26
N VAL A 341 -6.05 -33.16 -15.37
CA VAL A 341 -7.33 -33.73 -15.79
C VAL A 341 -7.33 -33.84 -17.33
N ASP A 342 -7.77 -34.95 -17.91
CA ASP A 342 -7.86 -35.11 -19.38
C ASP A 342 -9.21 -34.59 -19.89
N HIS A 343 -9.20 -33.44 -20.57
CA HIS A 343 -10.43 -32.80 -21.02
C HIS A 343 -10.70 -33.00 -22.51
N ARG A 344 -9.83 -33.69 -23.26
CA ARG A 344 -9.81 -33.63 -24.74
C ARG A 344 -11.17 -33.92 -25.38
N ASP A 345 -11.91 -34.89 -24.84
CA ASP A 345 -13.25 -35.26 -25.33
C ASP A 345 -14.35 -34.29 -24.90
N VAL A 346 -14.19 -33.65 -23.73
CA VAL A 346 -15.12 -32.65 -23.21
C VAL A 346 -14.94 -31.33 -23.97
N VAL A 347 -13.70 -30.91 -24.19
CA VAL A 347 -13.34 -29.69 -24.91
C VAL A 347 -13.85 -29.74 -26.34
N LYS A 348 -13.72 -30.87 -27.04
CA LYS A 348 -14.31 -31.04 -28.39
C LYS A 348 -15.82 -30.81 -28.40
N LYS A 349 -16.52 -31.30 -27.37
CA LYS A 349 -17.98 -31.12 -27.26
C LYS A 349 -18.34 -29.67 -26.90
N ILE A 350 -17.60 -29.04 -26.00
CA ILE A 350 -17.83 -27.65 -25.60
C ILE A 350 -17.50 -26.71 -26.76
N ALA A 351 -16.37 -26.89 -27.44
CA ALA A 351 -15.96 -26.07 -28.59
C ALA A 351 -16.98 -26.13 -29.75
N ASN A 352 -17.66 -27.26 -29.93
CA ASN A 352 -18.76 -27.37 -30.92
C ASN A 352 -19.99 -26.53 -30.55
N LEU A 353 -20.19 -26.21 -29.26
CA LEU A 353 -21.32 -25.42 -28.76
C LEU A 353 -20.93 -23.96 -28.51
N VAL A 354 -19.69 -23.71 -28.08
CA VAL A 354 -19.11 -22.41 -27.75
C VAL A 354 -17.72 -22.38 -28.40
N PRO A 355 -17.62 -21.91 -29.66
CA PRO A 355 -16.36 -21.90 -30.41
C PRO A 355 -15.21 -21.17 -29.71
N ASP A 356 -15.54 -20.21 -28.85
CA ASP A 356 -14.57 -19.38 -28.11
C ASP A 356 -14.20 -19.95 -26.73
N TYR A 357 -14.57 -21.21 -26.43
CA TYR A 357 -14.23 -21.83 -25.15
C TYR A 357 -12.73 -22.12 -25.04
N MET A 358 -12.10 -21.53 -24.02
CA MET A 358 -10.68 -21.72 -23.71
C MET A 358 -10.49 -22.66 -22.51
N VAL A 359 -9.63 -23.66 -22.67
CA VAL A 359 -9.26 -24.57 -21.59
C VAL A 359 -8.24 -23.86 -20.72
N MET A 360 -8.58 -23.71 -19.44
CA MET A 360 -7.71 -23.06 -18.46
C MET A 360 -7.15 -24.10 -17.49
N GLY A 361 -5.86 -23.99 -17.17
CA GLY A 361 -5.29 -24.68 -16.01
C GLY A 361 -4.88 -26.14 -16.18
N GLU A 362 -4.98 -26.74 -17.37
CA GLU A 362 -4.62 -28.17 -17.58
C GLU A 362 -3.12 -28.42 -17.36
N ARG A 363 -2.26 -27.51 -17.85
CA ARG A 363 -0.79 -27.60 -17.78
C ARG A 363 -0.17 -26.55 -16.85
N GLY A 364 -1.00 -25.84 -16.08
CA GLY A 364 -0.64 -24.64 -15.34
C GLY A 364 -1.45 -23.42 -15.82
N MET A 365 -1.15 -22.25 -15.24
CA MET A 365 -1.85 -20.99 -15.53
C MET A 365 -1.01 -20.00 -16.36
N ALA A 366 0.17 -20.41 -16.87
CA ALA A 366 1.08 -19.54 -17.62
C ALA A 366 0.42 -18.93 -18.87
N ASP A 367 -0.48 -19.66 -19.53
CA ASP A 367 -1.21 -19.14 -20.71
C ASP A 367 -1.99 -17.85 -20.39
N MET A 368 -2.37 -17.60 -19.12
CA MET A 368 -3.01 -16.35 -18.70
C MET A 368 -2.07 -15.14 -18.64
N GLY A 369 -0.77 -15.35 -18.68
CA GLY A 369 0.22 -14.28 -18.83
C GLY A 369 0.27 -13.72 -20.25
N GLU A 370 -0.19 -14.47 -21.25
CA GLU A 370 -0.15 -14.10 -22.68
C GLU A 370 -1.54 -13.88 -23.29
N MET A 371 -2.61 -14.40 -22.66
CA MET A 371 -3.97 -14.33 -23.18
C MET A 371 -4.84 -13.27 -22.48
N GLU A 372 -5.48 -12.41 -23.26
CA GLU A 372 -6.47 -11.46 -22.75
C GLU A 372 -7.88 -12.06 -22.80
N MET A 373 -8.42 -12.42 -21.64
CA MET A 373 -9.85 -12.73 -21.54
C MET A 373 -10.68 -11.43 -21.44
N PRO A 374 -11.90 -11.38 -22.01
CA PRO A 374 -12.83 -10.29 -21.74
C PRO A 374 -13.12 -10.21 -20.23
N VAL A 375 -12.71 -9.13 -19.59
CA VAL A 375 -13.03 -8.82 -18.19
C VAL A 375 -13.97 -7.61 -18.14
N PRO A 376 -14.80 -7.46 -17.10
CA PRO A 376 -15.58 -6.24 -16.91
C PRO A 376 -14.68 -5.00 -16.94
N ASP A 377 -15.20 -3.90 -17.49
CA ASP A 377 -14.53 -2.60 -17.42
C ASP A 377 -14.13 -2.28 -15.98
N ASN A 378 -13.04 -1.54 -15.77
CA ASN A 378 -12.58 -1.16 -14.43
C ASN A 378 -12.23 -2.36 -13.52
N THR A 379 -11.51 -3.34 -14.05
CA THR A 379 -11.02 -4.51 -13.30
C THR A 379 -9.49 -4.54 -13.35
N ALA A 380 -8.84 -4.84 -12.22
CA ALA A 380 -7.42 -5.16 -12.22
C ALA A 380 -7.19 -6.45 -13.01
N ARG A 381 -6.45 -6.35 -14.11
CA ARG A 381 -6.11 -7.51 -14.93
C ARG A 381 -5.12 -8.42 -14.18
N MET A 382 -5.35 -9.73 -14.24
CA MET A 382 -4.47 -10.73 -13.64
C MET A 382 -3.08 -10.70 -14.28
N MET A 383 -2.03 -10.92 -13.47
CA MET A 383 -0.66 -11.19 -13.94
C MET A 383 -0.17 -10.21 -15.02
N THR A 384 -0.38 -8.91 -14.80
CA THR A 384 -0.11 -7.88 -15.79
C THR A 384 1.25 -7.24 -15.64
N GLY A 385 1.83 -6.82 -16.77
CA GLY A 385 3.07 -6.05 -16.81
C GLY A 385 4.10 -6.75 -17.71
N GLU A 386 4.73 -5.96 -18.56
CA GLU A 386 5.72 -6.45 -19.54
C GLU A 386 7.13 -6.11 -19.07
N GLY A 387 8.02 -7.10 -19.13
CA GLY A 387 9.45 -6.96 -18.96
C GLY A 387 10.21 -7.04 -20.30
N PRO A 388 11.55 -7.04 -20.29
CA PRO A 388 12.35 -7.16 -21.50
C PRO A 388 12.26 -8.53 -22.19
N PHE A 389 11.66 -9.53 -21.53
CA PHE A 389 11.50 -10.90 -22.02
C PHE A 389 10.02 -11.33 -22.16
N GLY A 390 9.08 -10.40 -22.11
CA GLY A 390 7.63 -10.67 -22.11
C GLY A 390 6.98 -10.43 -20.76
N SER A 391 5.80 -11.04 -20.56
CA SER A 391 5.01 -10.91 -19.33
C SER A 391 5.82 -11.27 -18.08
N VAL A 392 5.65 -10.49 -17.02
CA VAL A 392 6.28 -10.74 -15.71
C VAL A 392 5.49 -11.77 -14.90
N GLU A 393 4.27 -12.11 -15.33
CA GLU A 393 3.35 -13.04 -14.64
C GLU A 393 3.07 -12.67 -13.17
N MET A 394 3.23 -11.39 -12.82
CA MET A 394 3.03 -10.85 -11.47
C MET A 394 1.97 -9.75 -11.49
N GLY A 395 1.44 -9.43 -10.31
CA GLY A 395 0.47 -8.36 -10.05
C GLY A 395 0.62 -7.84 -8.63
N GLY A 396 -0.25 -6.92 -8.23
CA GLY A 396 -0.35 -6.51 -6.81
C GLY A 396 0.91 -5.87 -6.26
N MET A 397 1.43 -6.40 -5.16
CA MET A 397 2.56 -5.88 -4.39
C MET A 397 3.91 -6.22 -5.02
N PHE A 398 4.15 -5.74 -6.24
CA PHE A 398 5.38 -5.94 -7.00
C PHE A 398 5.87 -4.62 -7.61
N SER A 399 7.16 -4.37 -7.54
CA SER A 399 7.84 -3.32 -8.30
C SER A 399 9.31 -3.72 -8.53
N VAL A 400 10.09 -2.82 -9.10
CA VAL A 400 11.48 -3.04 -9.47
C VAL A 400 12.36 -1.94 -8.87
N VAL A 401 13.45 -2.33 -8.21
CA VAL A 401 14.58 -1.44 -7.94
C VAL A 401 15.48 -1.42 -9.16
N LYS A 402 15.62 -0.25 -9.79
CA LYS A 402 16.45 -0.06 -10.98
C LYS A 402 17.75 0.62 -10.60
N VAL A 403 18.86 -0.12 -10.70
CA VAL A 403 20.20 0.38 -10.38
C VAL A 403 20.95 0.68 -11.68
N ARG A 404 21.46 1.91 -11.83
CA ARG A 404 22.23 2.34 -13.02
C ARG A 404 23.45 3.17 -12.64
N LYS A 405 24.60 2.93 -13.26
CA LYS A 405 25.77 3.84 -13.15
C LYS A 405 25.44 5.29 -13.51
N GLY A 406 24.60 5.48 -14.54
CA GLY A 406 24.28 6.79 -15.11
C GLY A 406 23.16 7.58 -14.42
N GLN A 407 22.47 7.00 -13.43
CA GLN A 407 21.38 7.71 -12.72
C GLN A 407 21.96 8.90 -11.96
N LYS A 408 21.48 10.12 -12.20
CA LYS A 408 22.04 11.32 -11.56
C LYS A 408 21.53 11.48 -10.13
N PRO A 409 22.30 12.08 -9.20
CA PRO A 409 21.80 12.46 -7.88
C PRO A 409 20.53 13.32 -7.99
N GLY A 410 19.51 12.99 -7.21
CA GLY A 410 18.21 13.69 -7.24
C GLY A 410 17.32 13.40 -8.46
N ASP A 411 17.80 12.66 -9.46
CA ASP A 411 16.99 12.19 -10.58
C ASP A 411 16.31 10.87 -10.22
N TYR A 412 14.98 10.84 -10.29
CA TYR A 412 14.14 9.66 -9.99
C TYR A 412 13.42 9.15 -11.24
N ALA A 413 13.72 9.67 -12.44
CA ALA A 413 13.11 9.22 -13.67
C ALA A 413 13.44 7.74 -13.95
N ASN A 414 12.49 7.03 -14.57
CA ASN A 414 12.66 5.64 -14.97
C ASN A 414 13.72 5.55 -16.09
N PRO A 415 14.85 4.83 -15.88
CA PRO A 415 15.92 4.72 -16.87
C PRO A 415 15.65 3.68 -17.97
N GLY A 416 14.47 3.06 -17.99
CA GLY A 416 14.13 1.96 -18.90
C GLY A 416 14.67 0.61 -18.42
N TRP A 417 14.63 -0.41 -19.29
CA TRP A 417 15.10 -1.76 -18.99
C TRP A 417 16.62 -1.87 -18.95
N PHE A 418 17.13 -2.71 -18.05
CA PHE A 418 18.54 -2.99 -17.93
C PHE A 418 19.04 -3.76 -19.16
N ARG A 419 20.22 -3.38 -19.66
CA ARG A 419 20.86 -4.08 -20.76
C ARG A 419 21.83 -5.10 -20.19
N HIS A 420 21.43 -6.37 -20.19
CA HIS A 420 22.24 -7.47 -19.70
C HIS A 420 23.57 -7.57 -20.48
N PRO A 421 24.73 -7.58 -19.80
CA PRO A 421 26.01 -7.83 -20.45
C PRO A 421 26.05 -9.19 -21.16
N PRO A 422 26.87 -9.35 -22.22
CA PRO A 422 27.05 -10.64 -22.87
C PRO A 422 27.52 -11.71 -21.87
N GLY A 423 26.88 -12.88 -21.90
CA GLY A 423 27.21 -14.01 -21.03
C GLY A 423 26.64 -13.94 -19.62
N THR A 424 25.83 -12.93 -19.27
CA THR A 424 25.19 -12.81 -17.94
C THR A 424 23.70 -13.14 -17.96
N SER A 425 23.22 -13.79 -19.01
CA SER A 425 21.84 -14.28 -19.13
C SER A 425 21.86 -15.80 -19.16
N ALA A 426 20.85 -16.41 -18.53
CA ALA A 426 20.59 -17.84 -18.71
C ALA A 426 20.34 -18.13 -20.19
N TYR A 427 20.77 -19.30 -20.65
CA TYR A 427 20.62 -19.75 -22.03
C TYR A 427 20.06 -21.17 -22.03
N GLU A 428 19.33 -21.49 -23.09
CA GLU A 428 18.85 -22.84 -23.34
C GLU A 428 20.04 -23.77 -23.62
N LEU A 429 20.11 -24.88 -22.89
CA LEU A 429 21.10 -25.91 -23.15
C LEU A 429 20.55 -26.87 -24.21
N ASP A 430 21.06 -26.77 -25.43
CA ASP A 430 20.76 -27.69 -26.54
C ASP A 430 21.53 -29.02 -26.37
N ALA A 431 21.16 -29.78 -25.34
CA ALA A 431 21.66 -31.12 -25.08
C ALA A 431 20.60 -31.98 -24.38
N PRO A 432 20.50 -33.28 -24.70
CA PRO A 432 19.57 -34.17 -24.01
C PRO A 432 19.94 -34.26 -22.52
N PRO A 433 18.94 -34.29 -21.61
CA PRO A 433 19.20 -34.38 -20.18
C PRO A 433 19.88 -35.73 -19.88
N PRO A 434 20.95 -35.75 -19.05
CA PRO A 434 21.56 -37.01 -18.63
C PRO A 434 20.59 -37.83 -17.79
N GLU A 435 20.71 -39.16 -17.82
CA GLU A 435 19.92 -40.02 -16.93
C GLU A 435 20.22 -39.66 -15.45
N PRO A 436 19.20 -39.33 -14.64
CA PRO A 436 19.43 -38.91 -13.27
C PRO A 436 19.91 -40.09 -12.42
N PRO A 437 21.05 -39.97 -11.70
CA PRO A 437 21.47 -41.01 -10.77
C PRO A 437 20.46 -41.10 -9.63
N ARG A 438 19.88 -42.29 -9.42
CA ARG A 438 18.95 -42.53 -8.32
C ARG A 438 19.72 -42.67 -7.01
N SER A 439 19.61 -41.67 -6.13
CA SER A 439 20.12 -41.78 -4.76
C SER A 439 19.33 -42.86 -4.00
N ARG A 440 20.00 -43.94 -3.60
CA ARG A 440 19.45 -45.00 -2.73
C ARG A 440 19.81 -44.78 -1.25
N GLY A 441 20.46 -43.67 -0.92
CA GLY A 441 21.02 -43.36 0.40
C GLY A 441 20.08 -42.60 1.34
N ALA A 442 18.77 -42.60 1.09
CA ALA A 442 17.83 -42.06 2.07
C ALA A 442 17.85 -42.96 3.32
N GLY A 443 18.23 -42.39 4.47
CA GLY A 443 18.07 -43.07 5.76
C GLY A 443 16.61 -43.42 6.01
N ALA A 444 16.35 -44.45 6.83
CA ALA A 444 14.99 -44.80 7.22
C ALA A 444 14.29 -43.57 7.82
N ALA A 445 13.01 -43.37 7.46
CA ALA A 445 12.20 -42.33 8.08
C ALA A 445 12.23 -42.51 9.61
N ALA A 446 12.56 -41.45 10.35
CA ALA A 446 12.67 -41.49 11.81
C ALA A 446 11.36 -41.93 12.49
N MET A 447 10.24 -41.74 11.80
CA MET A 447 8.92 -42.24 12.16
C MET A 447 8.42 -43.08 10.97
N PRO A 448 8.57 -44.42 11.00
CA PRO A 448 8.06 -45.26 9.92
C PRO A 448 6.54 -45.12 9.87
N ALA A 449 6.00 -44.76 8.70
CA ALA A 449 4.57 -44.83 8.48
C ALA A 449 4.12 -46.28 8.75
N GLN A 450 3.03 -46.46 9.50
CA GLN A 450 2.39 -47.77 9.53
C GLN A 450 2.05 -48.11 8.08
N ASN A 451 2.58 -49.23 7.59
CA ASN A 451 2.30 -49.73 6.24
C ASN A 451 0.79 -49.96 6.10
N MET A 452 0.05 -48.93 5.70
CA MET A 452 -1.13 -49.17 4.89
C MET A 452 -0.57 -49.70 3.58
N ALA A 453 -0.95 -50.92 3.21
CA ALA A 453 -0.65 -51.44 1.89
C ALA A 453 -1.06 -50.37 0.88
N ALA A 454 -0.14 -49.97 0.00
CA ALA A 454 -0.50 -49.20 -1.17
C ALA A 454 -1.34 -50.13 -2.05
N GLU A 455 -2.63 -50.22 -1.77
CA GLU A 455 -3.57 -50.65 -2.78
C GLU A 455 -3.43 -49.65 -3.90
N SER A 456 -3.06 -50.13 -5.09
CA SER A 456 -3.23 -49.37 -6.32
C SER A 456 -4.72 -49.05 -6.42
N ILE A 457 -5.12 -47.86 -5.96
CA ILE A 457 -6.48 -47.39 -6.14
C ILE A 457 -6.61 -47.10 -7.63
N GLU A 458 -7.14 -48.07 -8.37
CA GLU A 458 -7.61 -47.84 -9.72
C GLU A 458 -8.80 -46.87 -9.61
N VAL A 459 -8.58 -45.62 -10.01
CA VAL A 459 -9.62 -44.59 -9.99
C VAL A 459 -10.66 -44.95 -11.05
N GLN A 460 -11.70 -45.70 -10.65
CA GLN A 460 -12.83 -45.98 -11.52
C GLN A 460 -13.74 -44.75 -11.57
N VAL A 461 -13.51 -43.89 -12.57
CA VAL A 461 -14.36 -42.74 -12.86
C VAL A 461 -15.73 -43.24 -13.36
N ARG A 462 -16.71 -43.26 -12.46
CA ARG A 462 -18.11 -43.56 -12.81
C ARG A 462 -18.73 -42.32 -13.45
N LYS A 463 -18.94 -42.35 -14.78
CA LYS A 463 -19.74 -41.33 -15.47
C LYS A 463 -21.15 -41.31 -14.85
N PRO A 464 -21.72 -40.14 -14.50
CA PRO A 464 -23.09 -40.06 -14.03
C PRO A 464 -24.02 -40.58 -15.13
N VAL A 465 -24.84 -41.58 -14.80
CA VAL A 465 -25.82 -42.17 -15.70
C VAL A 465 -27.17 -41.55 -15.36
N GLY A 466 -27.61 -40.60 -16.19
CA GLY A 466 -29.00 -40.17 -16.27
C GLY A 466 -29.48 -39.22 -15.17
N HIS A 467 -30.13 -38.14 -15.60
CA HIS A 467 -31.00 -37.34 -14.76
C HIS A 467 -32.20 -38.20 -14.32
N SER A 468 -32.23 -38.57 -13.03
CA SER A 468 -33.48 -38.86 -12.35
C SER A 468 -33.29 -38.62 -10.85
N GLU A 469 -33.89 -37.51 -10.41
CA GLU A 469 -34.16 -37.04 -9.03
C GLU A 469 -33.52 -35.68 -8.69
N HIS A 470 -34.03 -34.65 -9.36
CA HIS A 470 -34.43 -33.40 -8.74
C HIS A 470 -35.87 -33.09 -9.15
#